data_AF-A0A7S1RVR7-F1
#
_entry.id   AF-A0A7S1RVR7-F1
#
_cell.length_a   1.000
_cell.length_b   1.000
_cell.length_c   1.000
_cell.angle_alpha   90.00
_cell.angle_beta   90.00
_cell.angle_gamma   90.00
#
_symmetry.space_group_name_H-M   'P 1'
#
loop_
_entity.id
_entity.type
_entity.pdbx_description
1 polymer ?
#
loop_
_entity_poly.entity_id
_entity_poly.type
_entity_poly.pdbx_seq_one_letter_code
_entity_poly.pdbx_strand_id
1 'polypeptide(L)'
;MARALMLAALLPTVSAFVSCPAYTDISTPKAQQLSPQRYQGLWYEVASANIFLAKGCQCTNYNFTLAGAATFSDVFSCRKGGPSADAMVLPLHGSFEADMPGKMAEGAVGPVTAPYWVLDLWGDYEYSLVYSCVPLLVAKVEYVYLFSRTPQIPAGVMQEMRAFAAARNISLAAVQDVPMEGCGAKGAAAAAIEIQV
;
A
#
# COMPACT_ATOMS: atom_id res chain seq x y z
N MET A 1 10.29 53.76 -38.81
CA MET A 1 9.28 53.06 -37.97
C MET A 1 9.65 51.59 -37.93
N ALA A 2 10.33 51.12 -36.88
CA ALA A 2 10.71 49.72 -36.72
C ALA A 2 9.88 49.12 -35.58
N ARG A 3 9.00 48.18 -35.92
CA ARG A 3 8.20 47.42 -34.94
C ARG A 3 9.09 46.30 -34.38
N ALA A 4 9.41 46.36 -33.10
CA ALA A 4 10.05 45.26 -32.38
C ALA A 4 9.03 44.13 -32.16
N LEU A 5 9.26 42.98 -32.78
CA LEU A 5 8.54 41.74 -32.50
C LEU A 5 9.17 41.11 -31.25
N MET A 6 8.50 41.24 -30.10
CA MET A 6 8.85 40.46 -28.92
C MET A 6 8.36 39.02 -29.11
N LEU A 7 9.27 38.07 -29.32
CA LEU A 7 8.99 36.64 -29.16
C LEU A 7 8.86 36.35 -27.67
N ALA A 8 7.63 36.16 -27.19
CA ALA A 8 7.39 35.56 -25.88
C ALA A 8 7.77 34.08 -25.96
N ALA A 9 8.91 33.72 -25.38
CA ALA A 9 9.31 32.32 -25.23
C ALA A 9 8.34 31.63 -24.24
N LEU A 10 7.43 30.80 -24.76
CA LEU A 10 6.65 29.87 -23.93
C LEU A 10 7.63 28.82 -23.39
N LEU A 11 8.07 29.02 -22.15
CA LEU A 11 8.74 27.99 -21.37
C LEU A 11 7.75 26.85 -21.12
N PRO A 12 8.07 25.59 -21.48
CA PRO A 12 7.21 24.47 -21.17
C PRO A 12 7.09 24.34 -19.65
N THR A 13 5.87 24.38 -19.14
CA THR A 13 5.57 24.19 -17.72
C THR A 13 5.82 22.74 -17.33
N VAL A 14 7.08 22.39 -17.06
CA VAL A 14 7.50 21.11 -16.48
C VAL A 14 7.16 21.15 -14.99
N SER A 15 5.91 20.92 -14.58
CA SER A 15 5.60 21.07 -13.14
C SER A 15 4.52 20.17 -12.54
N ALA A 16 3.98 19.17 -13.25
CA ALA A 16 2.92 18.31 -12.68
C ALA A 16 3.35 16.89 -12.26
N PHE A 17 4.53 16.42 -12.69
CA PHE A 17 4.93 15.01 -12.47
C PHE A 17 5.79 14.78 -11.22
N VAL A 18 6.24 15.84 -10.54
CA VAL A 18 7.19 15.73 -9.43
C VAL A 18 6.48 15.68 -8.06
N SER A 19 5.25 16.20 -7.95
CA SER A 19 4.51 16.24 -6.70
C SER A 19 3.65 15.01 -6.46
N CYS A 20 3.52 14.62 -5.21
CA CYS A 20 2.52 13.65 -4.77
C CYS A 20 1.10 14.23 -4.85
N PRO A 21 0.10 13.44 -5.28
CA PRO A 21 -1.29 13.88 -5.30
C PRO A 21 -1.83 14.08 -3.88
N ALA A 22 -2.88 14.89 -3.74
CA ALA A 22 -3.63 14.92 -2.49
C ALA A 22 -4.42 13.62 -2.32
N TYR A 23 -4.39 13.05 -1.12
CA TYR A 23 -5.11 11.80 -0.80
C TYR A 23 -6.60 11.85 -1.20
N THR A 24 -7.27 12.98 -0.94
CA THR A 24 -8.70 13.18 -1.23
C THR A 24 -9.03 13.09 -2.71
N ASP A 25 -8.08 13.41 -3.58
CA ASP A 25 -8.29 13.44 -5.04
C ASP A 25 -8.18 12.05 -5.66
N ILE A 26 -7.48 11.14 -4.98
CA ILE A 26 -7.16 9.80 -5.49
C ILE A 26 -7.79 8.66 -4.68
N SER A 27 -8.45 8.94 -3.56
CA SER A 27 -9.14 7.92 -2.76
C SER A 27 -10.65 7.96 -2.97
N THR A 28 -11.34 6.84 -2.71
CA THR A 28 -12.80 6.82 -2.68
C THR A 28 -13.35 7.29 -1.33
N PRO A 29 -14.61 7.73 -1.27
CA PRO A 29 -15.27 8.03 0.02
C PRO A 29 -15.24 6.86 1.00
N LYS A 30 -15.36 5.62 0.49
CA LYS A 30 -15.28 4.39 1.30
C LYS A 30 -13.90 4.21 1.92
N ALA A 31 -12.82 4.53 1.20
CA ALA A 31 -11.48 4.48 1.77
C ALA A 31 -11.23 5.62 2.76
N GLN A 32 -11.69 6.83 2.44
CA GLN A 32 -11.63 7.98 3.34
C GLN A 32 -12.34 7.71 4.66
N GLN A 33 -13.48 7.01 4.63
CA GLN A 33 -14.30 6.66 5.79
C GLN A 33 -14.19 5.17 6.17
N LEU A 34 -13.06 4.52 5.86
CA LEU A 34 -12.89 3.12 6.22
C LEU A 34 -13.00 2.94 7.73
N SER A 35 -13.52 1.80 8.18
CA SER A 35 -13.57 1.43 9.58
C SER A 35 -12.25 0.75 9.95
N PRO A 36 -11.42 1.35 10.81
CA PRO A 36 -10.18 0.72 11.24
C PRO A 36 -10.42 -0.62 11.93
N GLN A 37 -11.55 -0.76 12.64
CA GLN A 37 -11.93 -2.01 13.31
C GLN A 37 -12.11 -3.16 12.31
N ARG A 38 -12.70 -2.88 11.14
CA ARG A 38 -12.90 -3.85 10.06
C ARG A 38 -11.64 -4.08 9.22
N TYR A 39 -10.72 -3.11 9.22
CA TYR A 39 -9.45 -3.21 8.51
C TYR A 39 -8.43 -4.11 9.23
N GLN A 40 -8.61 -4.38 10.52
CA GLN A 40 -7.76 -5.27 11.32
C GLN A 40 -7.60 -6.69 10.73
N GLY A 41 -6.54 -7.36 11.17
CA GLY A 41 -6.20 -8.73 10.83
C GLY A 41 -5.21 -8.83 9.67
N LEU A 42 -5.13 -10.03 9.12
CA LEU A 42 -4.14 -10.41 8.12
C LEU A 42 -4.47 -9.83 6.74
N TRP A 43 -3.44 -9.31 6.07
CA TRP A 43 -3.43 -8.87 4.69
C TRP A 43 -2.24 -9.48 3.96
N TYR A 44 -2.49 -10.22 2.89
CA TYR A 44 -1.46 -10.72 1.99
C TYR A 44 -1.15 -9.68 0.92
N GLU A 45 0.13 -9.36 0.75
CA GLU A 45 0.62 -8.49 -0.32
C GLU A 45 0.71 -9.31 -1.61
N VAL A 46 -0.36 -9.41 -2.39
CA VAL A 46 -0.41 -10.32 -3.55
C VAL A 46 0.34 -9.73 -4.76
N ALA A 47 0.33 -8.41 -4.90
CA ALA A 47 1.16 -7.72 -5.89
C ALA A 47 1.59 -6.36 -5.37
N SER A 48 2.79 -5.92 -5.73
CA SER A 48 3.31 -4.66 -5.21
C SER A 48 4.46 -4.09 -6.05
N ALA A 49 4.61 -2.76 -5.98
CA ALA A 49 5.83 -2.05 -6.36
C ALA A 49 6.63 -1.79 -5.07
N ASN A 50 7.10 -2.85 -4.40
CA ASN A 50 7.64 -2.76 -3.04
C ASN A 50 9.11 -2.30 -3.01
N ILE A 51 9.61 -2.03 -1.80
CA ILE A 51 11.01 -1.68 -1.51
C ILE A 51 11.95 -2.88 -1.74
N PHE A 52 13.22 -2.58 -2.01
CA PHE A 52 14.27 -3.59 -2.27
C PHE A 52 14.39 -4.69 -1.20
N LEU A 53 14.01 -4.40 0.06
CA LEU A 53 13.99 -5.37 1.16
C LEU A 53 13.10 -6.59 0.88
N ALA A 54 12.02 -6.39 0.12
CA ALA A 54 11.08 -7.44 -0.28
C ALA A 54 11.59 -8.31 -1.45
N LYS A 55 12.78 -8.02 -2.00
CA LYS A 55 13.35 -8.82 -3.09
C LYS A 55 13.55 -10.27 -2.64
N GLY A 56 12.96 -11.20 -3.40
CA GLY A 56 12.99 -12.63 -3.10
C GLY A 56 12.06 -13.08 -1.98
N CYS A 57 11.18 -12.21 -1.49
CA CYS A 57 10.12 -12.57 -0.56
C CYS A 57 9.03 -13.40 -1.23
N GLN A 58 8.51 -14.35 -0.49
CA GLN A 58 7.29 -15.10 -0.77
C GLN A 58 6.39 -15.05 0.46
N CYS A 59 5.10 -15.31 0.28
CA CYS A 59 4.10 -15.27 1.35
C CYS A 59 4.09 -13.96 2.13
N THR A 60 4.38 -12.84 1.48
CA THR A 60 4.44 -11.53 2.13
C THR A 60 3.08 -11.17 2.71
N ASN A 61 3.03 -10.86 4.00
CA ASN A 61 1.81 -10.49 4.68
C ASN A 61 2.07 -9.48 5.80
N TYR A 62 0.98 -8.87 6.23
CA TYR A 62 0.90 -7.79 7.19
C TYR A 62 -0.23 -8.12 8.16
N ASN A 63 0.00 -7.99 9.47
CA ASN A 63 -1.03 -8.21 10.47
C ASN A 63 -1.36 -6.89 11.18
N PHE A 64 -2.39 -6.22 10.69
CA PHE A 64 -2.83 -4.92 11.19
C PHE A 64 -3.64 -5.08 12.48
N THR A 65 -3.20 -4.45 13.56
CA THR A 65 -3.88 -4.48 14.86
C THR A 65 -3.98 -3.08 15.44
N LEU A 66 -5.17 -2.67 15.88
CA LEU A 66 -5.34 -1.39 16.56
C LEU A 66 -4.62 -1.42 17.92
N ALA A 67 -3.83 -0.39 18.18
CA ALA A 67 -3.09 -0.20 19.43
C ALA A 67 -3.69 0.92 20.30
N GLY A 68 -4.65 1.68 19.77
CA GLY A 68 -5.33 2.77 20.43
C GLY A 68 -6.47 3.32 19.57
N ALA A 69 -6.98 4.50 19.92
CA ALA A 69 -8.10 5.12 19.18
C ALA A 69 -7.75 5.49 17.72
N ALA A 70 -6.49 5.83 17.47
CA ALA A 70 -5.99 6.34 16.19
C ALA A 70 -4.57 5.83 15.85
N THR A 71 -4.14 4.77 16.54
CA THR A 71 -2.81 4.16 16.40
C THR A 71 -2.93 2.67 16.17
N PHE A 72 -1.96 2.09 15.45
CA PHE A 72 -1.94 0.68 15.12
C PHE A 72 -0.51 0.11 15.13
N SER A 73 -0.43 -1.21 15.24
CA SER A 73 0.74 -1.99 14.87
C SER A 73 0.43 -2.75 13.58
N ASP A 74 1.41 -2.85 12.70
CA ASP A 74 1.34 -3.72 11.54
C ASP A 74 2.59 -4.59 11.50
N VAL A 75 2.42 -5.90 11.60
CA VAL A 75 3.55 -6.83 11.62
C VAL A 75 3.80 -7.36 10.22
N PHE A 76 4.80 -6.82 9.55
CA PHE A 76 5.28 -7.34 8.27
C PHE A 76 5.96 -8.68 8.45
N SER A 77 5.66 -9.62 7.57
CA SER A 77 6.26 -10.95 7.51
C SER A 77 6.52 -11.36 6.07
N CYS A 78 7.73 -11.86 5.81
CA CYS A 78 8.12 -12.40 4.51
C CYS A 78 8.98 -13.66 4.69
N ARG A 79 8.90 -14.61 3.75
CA ARG A 79 9.77 -15.80 3.73
C ARG A 79 10.72 -15.73 2.55
N LYS A 80 12.02 -15.90 2.80
CA LYS A 80 13.06 -16.00 1.76
C LYS A 80 13.50 -17.46 1.66
N GLY A 81 13.42 -18.04 0.46
CA GLY A 81 13.73 -19.46 0.24
C GLY A 81 12.53 -20.41 0.19
N GLY A 82 11.31 -19.88 0.03
CA GLY A 82 10.09 -20.66 -0.21
C GLY A 82 9.04 -20.53 0.90
N PRO A 83 7.82 -21.06 0.68
CA PRO A 83 6.68 -20.89 1.60
C PRO A 83 6.87 -21.56 2.96
N SER A 84 7.81 -22.50 3.07
CA SER A 84 8.12 -23.23 4.30
C SER A 84 9.31 -22.67 5.09
N ALA A 85 10.10 -21.77 4.51
CA ALA A 85 11.28 -21.17 5.14
C ALA A 85 10.90 -20.26 6.30
N ASP A 86 11.82 -19.97 7.21
CA ASP A 86 11.56 -19.07 8.34
C ASP A 86 11.13 -17.68 7.90
N ALA A 87 10.22 -17.09 8.68
CA ALA A 87 9.73 -15.75 8.39
C ALA A 87 10.71 -14.70 8.92
N MET A 88 11.12 -13.81 8.02
CA MET A 88 11.67 -12.50 8.38
C MET A 88 10.50 -11.62 8.81
N VAL A 89 10.55 -11.14 10.06
CA VAL A 89 9.49 -10.32 10.66
C VAL A 89 10.03 -8.91 10.94
N LEU A 90 9.22 -7.90 10.62
CA LEU A 90 9.50 -6.51 10.91
C LEU A 90 8.26 -5.88 11.56
N PRO A 91 8.31 -5.51 12.86
CA PRO A 91 7.22 -4.76 13.48
C PRO A 91 7.21 -3.32 12.95
N LEU A 92 6.04 -2.90 12.48
CA LEU A 92 5.75 -1.53 12.08
C LEU A 92 4.67 -0.96 13.01
N HIS A 93 4.67 0.35 13.12
CA HIS A 93 3.70 1.12 13.87
C HIS A 93 3.22 2.29 13.05
N GLY A 94 1.98 2.69 13.27
CA GLY A 94 1.42 3.80 12.53
C GLY A 94 0.26 4.47 13.24
N SER A 95 -0.23 5.51 12.58
CA SER A 95 -1.37 6.31 13.03
C SER A 95 -2.19 6.81 11.85
N PHE A 96 -3.40 7.26 12.15
CA PHE A 96 -4.31 7.87 11.20
C PHE A 96 -5.14 8.96 11.89
N GLU A 97 -5.77 9.83 11.12
CA GLU A 97 -6.69 10.83 11.66
C GLU A 97 -8.12 10.29 11.67
N ALA A 98 -8.90 10.66 12.68
CA ALA A 98 -10.26 10.11 12.87
C ALA A 98 -11.24 10.49 11.74
N ASP A 99 -11.03 11.63 11.08
CA ASP A 99 -11.83 12.12 9.95
C ASP A 99 -11.40 11.51 8.60
N MET A 100 -10.18 11.00 8.52
CA MET A 100 -9.61 10.34 7.34
C MET A 100 -8.85 9.05 7.70
N PRO A 101 -9.51 8.02 8.26
CA PRO A 101 -8.87 6.78 8.69
C PRO A 101 -8.09 6.04 7.60
N GLY A 102 -8.43 6.22 6.31
CA GLY A 102 -7.64 5.61 5.22
C GLY A 102 -6.36 6.33 4.84
N LYS A 103 -6.14 7.55 5.36
CA LYS A 103 -4.91 8.32 5.15
C LYS A 103 -3.92 8.05 6.29
N MET A 104 -3.32 6.88 6.29
CA MET A 104 -2.45 6.45 7.38
C MET A 104 -0.98 6.85 7.12
N ALA A 105 -0.19 6.79 8.18
CA ALA A 105 1.26 6.84 8.13
C ALA A 105 1.84 5.67 8.94
N GLU A 106 2.88 5.04 8.43
CA GLU A 106 3.47 3.83 9.00
C GLU A 106 5.00 3.87 8.94
N GLY A 107 5.68 3.33 9.94
CA GLY A 107 7.13 3.18 9.94
C GLY A 107 7.62 2.11 10.91
N ALA A 108 8.90 1.77 10.78
CA ALA A 108 9.59 0.98 11.80
C ALA A 108 9.88 1.85 13.05
N VAL A 109 10.52 1.28 14.06
CA VAL A 109 10.91 1.99 15.28
C VAL A 109 11.80 3.19 14.94
N GLY A 110 11.30 4.41 15.17
CA GLY A 110 12.03 5.66 14.92
C GLY A 110 11.08 6.81 14.54
N PRO A 111 11.62 8.01 14.26
CA PRO A 111 10.82 9.20 13.96
C PRO A 111 10.32 9.26 12.51
N VAL A 112 10.71 8.30 11.66
CA VAL A 112 10.43 8.33 10.22
C VAL A 112 9.26 7.41 9.90
N THR A 113 8.18 8.00 9.40
CA THR A 113 7.03 7.28 8.84
C THR A 113 6.89 7.60 7.35
N ALA A 114 6.31 6.66 6.61
CA ALA A 114 5.93 6.79 5.22
C ALA A 114 4.40 6.81 5.10
N PRO A 115 3.84 7.46 4.06
CA PRO A 115 2.41 7.35 3.77
C PRO A 115 1.98 5.90 3.57
N TYR A 116 0.85 5.51 4.17
CA TYR A 116 0.12 4.27 3.90
C TYR A 116 -1.31 4.68 3.59
N TRP A 117 -1.61 4.94 2.32
CA TRP A 117 -2.92 5.46 1.92
C TRP A 117 -3.76 4.37 1.29
N VAL A 118 -4.81 3.93 1.97
CA VAL A 118 -5.83 3.07 1.38
C VAL A 118 -6.59 3.90 0.36
N LEU A 119 -6.55 3.53 -0.92
CA LEU A 119 -7.22 4.29 -1.98
C LEU A 119 -8.63 3.77 -2.27
N ASP A 120 -8.82 2.46 -2.18
CA ASP A 120 -10.13 1.82 -2.30
C ASP A 120 -10.12 0.41 -1.68
N LEU A 121 -11.31 -0.14 -1.44
CA LEU A 121 -11.54 -1.48 -0.91
C LEU A 121 -12.50 -2.26 -1.83
N TRP A 122 -12.36 -3.57 -1.97
CA TRP A 122 -13.32 -4.41 -2.71
C TRP A 122 -13.81 -5.55 -1.84
N GLY A 123 -14.97 -6.12 -2.21
CA GLY A 123 -15.53 -7.30 -1.53
C GLY A 123 -15.76 -7.10 -0.03
N ASP A 124 -16.14 -5.88 0.39
CA ASP A 124 -16.39 -5.59 1.80
C ASP A 124 -15.20 -5.91 2.74
N TYR A 125 -14.04 -5.29 2.47
CA TYR A 125 -12.75 -5.49 3.17
C TYR A 125 -12.04 -6.81 2.83
N GLU A 126 -12.38 -7.45 1.71
CA GLU A 126 -11.63 -8.58 1.17
C GLU A 126 -10.33 -8.16 0.45
N TYR A 127 -10.34 -6.99 -0.18
CA TYR A 127 -9.20 -6.48 -0.96
C TYR A 127 -8.98 -5.00 -0.67
N SER A 128 -7.71 -4.59 -0.69
CA SER A 128 -7.32 -3.20 -0.43
C SER A 128 -6.24 -2.78 -1.42
N LEU A 129 -6.41 -1.62 -2.06
CA LEU A 129 -5.36 -0.98 -2.85
C LEU A 129 -4.73 0.12 -2.00
N VAL A 130 -3.45 -0.03 -1.68
CA VAL A 130 -2.70 0.94 -0.87
C VAL A 130 -1.63 1.61 -1.72
N TYR A 131 -1.40 2.88 -1.44
CA TYR A 131 -0.45 3.72 -2.14
C TYR A 131 0.39 4.53 -1.16
N SER A 132 1.66 4.72 -1.51
CA SER A 132 2.56 5.62 -0.79
C SER A 132 3.26 6.51 -1.80
N CYS A 133 3.40 7.79 -1.47
CA CYS A 133 4.13 8.74 -2.30
C CYS A 133 5.02 9.62 -1.44
N VAL A 134 6.32 9.57 -1.71
CA VAL A 134 7.31 10.38 -1.02
C VAL A 134 7.92 11.34 -2.03
N PRO A 135 7.72 12.66 -1.88
CA PRO A 135 8.35 13.64 -2.75
C PRO A 135 9.86 13.72 -2.47
N LEU A 136 10.65 13.79 -3.52
CA LEU A 136 12.07 14.13 -3.52
C LEU A 136 12.26 15.50 -4.21
N LEU A 137 13.49 16.04 -4.20
CA LEU A 137 13.76 17.38 -4.74
C LEU A 137 13.31 17.59 -6.21
N VAL A 138 13.50 16.58 -7.06
CA VAL A 138 13.20 16.65 -8.51
C VAL A 138 12.39 15.47 -9.03
N ALA A 139 11.93 14.60 -8.15
CA ALA A 139 11.15 13.41 -8.49
C ALA A 139 10.24 13.03 -7.30
N LYS A 140 9.42 12.00 -7.47
CA LYS A 140 8.71 11.32 -6.39
C LYS A 140 9.03 9.83 -6.43
N VAL A 141 8.94 9.18 -5.28
CA VAL A 141 8.95 7.72 -5.19
C VAL A 141 7.56 7.26 -4.83
N GLU A 142 7.05 6.33 -5.62
CA GLU A 142 5.69 5.80 -5.50
C GLU A 142 5.78 4.32 -5.18
N TYR A 143 4.98 3.87 -4.22
CA TYR A 143 4.80 2.47 -3.88
C TYR A 143 3.32 2.13 -3.98
N VAL A 144 3.03 0.95 -4.50
CA VAL A 144 1.67 0.45 -4.70
C VAL A 144 1.61 -0.95 -4.13
N TYR A 145 0.56 -1.25 -3.38
CA TYR A 145 0.34 -2.55 -2.75
C TYR A 145 -1.10 -3.00 -3.02
N LEU A 146 -1.26 -4.21 -3.55
CA LEU A 146 -2.54 -4.84 -3.80
C LEU A 146 -2.69 -5.96 -2.79
N PHE A 147 -3.47 -5.68 -1.75
CA PHE A 147 -3.69 -6.56 -0.62
C PHE A 147 -4.96 -7.40 -0.77
N SER A 148 -4.92 -8.59 -0.17
CA SER A 148 -6.04 -9.52 -0.08
C SER A 148 -6.11 -10.16 1.29
N ARG A 149 -7.31 -10.52 1.76
CA ARG A 149 -7.49 -11.36 2.96
C ARG A 149 -7.04 -12.79 2.77
N THR A 150 -6.86 -13.23 1.52
CA THR A 150 -6.35 -14.56 1.17
C THR A 150 -5.09 -14.45 0.31
N PRO A 151 -4.31 -15.52 0.12
CA PRO A 151 -3.10 -15.48 -0.72
C PRO A 151 -3.36 -15.24 -2.22
N GLN A 152 -4.58 -14.93 -2.62
CA GLN A 152 -4.99 -14.78 -4.01
C GLN A 152 -5.93 -13.58 -4.16
N ILE A 153 -5.87 -12.95 -5.34
CA ILE A 153 -6.86 -11.97 -5.80
C ILE A 153 -7.46 -12.53 -7.10
N PRO A 154 -8.78 -12.65 -7.22
CA PRO A 154 -9.42 -13.05 -8.47
C PRO A 154 -9.03 -12.12 -9.62
N ALA A 155 -8.80 -12.66 -10.81
CA ALA A 155 -8.30 -11.89 -11.96
C ALA A 155 -9.16 -10.66 -12.30
N GLY A 156 -10.49 -10.76 -12.18
CA GLY A 156 -11.39 -9.63 -12.39
C GLY A 156 -11.16 -8.50 -11.38
N VAL A 157 -11.06 -8.83 -10.09
CA VAL A 157 -10.77 -7.84 -9.02
C VAL A 157 -9.39 -7.22 -9.22
N MET A 158 -8.38 -8.03 -9.57
CA MET A 158 -7.03 -7.53 -9.89
C MET A 158 -7.05 -6.52 -11.04
N GLN A 159 -7.84 -6.80 -12.08
CA GLN A 159 -8.00 -5.88 -13.22
C GLN A 159 -8.69 -4.58 -12.80
N GLU A 160 -9.75 -4.65 -11.98
CA GLU A 160 -10.43 -3.47 -11.43
C GLU A 160 -9.48 -2.59 -10.60
N MET A 161 -8.69 -3.19 -9.71
CA MET A 161 -7.71 -2.47 -8.89
C MET A 161 -6.67 -1.75 -9.75
N ARG A 162 -6.14 -2.43 -10.78
CA ARG A 162 -5.15 -1.84 -11.70
C ARG A 162 -5.76 -0.73 -12.55
N ALA A 163 -6.99 -0.91 -13.04
CA ALA A 163 -7.72 0.13 -13.78
C ALA A 163 -7.99 1.35 -12.89
N PHE A 164 -8.35 1.13 -11.63
CA PHE A 164 -8.58 2.19 -10.65
C PHE A 164 -7.34 3.05 -10.43
N ALA A 165 -6.16 2.44 -10.28
CA ALA A 165 -4.88 3.13 -10.13
C ALA A 165 -4.48 3.90 -11.40
N ALA A 166 -4.62 3.25 -12.57
CA ALA A 166 -4.31 3.88 -13.86
C ALA A 166 -5.17 5.12 -14.13
N ALA A 167 -6.46 5.07 -13.79
CA ALA A 167 -7.37 6.22 -13.92
C ALA A 167 -6.97 7.44 -13.05
N ARG A 168 -6.08 7.24 -12.07
CA ARG A 168 -5.55 8.27 -11.17
C ARG A 168 -4.10 8.64 -11.48
N ASN A 169 -3.59 8.22 -12.63
CA ASN A 169 -2.19 8.43 -13.05
C ASN A 169 -1.16 7.85 -12.08
N ILE A 170 -1.54 6.80 -11.32
CA ILE A 170 -0.60 6.06 -10.47
C ILE A 170 0.12 5.05 -11.35
N SER A 171 1.44 5.13 -11.38
CA SER A 171 2.25 4.22 -12.19
C SER A 171 2.22 2.81 -11.59
N LEU A 172 1.88 1.82 -12.43
CA LEU A 172 1.93 0.40 -12.09
C LEU A 172 3.14 -0.31 -12.70
N ALA A 173 4.03 0.42 -13.39
CA ALA A 173 5.15 -0.17 -14.13
C ALA A 173 6.10 -0.99 -13.24
N ALA A 174 6.22 -0.63 -11.97
CA ALA A 174 7.05 -1.35 -11.00
C ALA A 174 6.29 -2.45 -10.23
N VAL A 175 4.97 -2.59 -10.42
CA VAL A 175 4.15 -3.56 -9.68
C VAL A 175 4.39 -4.96 -10.23
N GLN A 176 4.84 -5.86 -9.36
CA GLN A 176 5.07 -7.27 -9.64
C GLN A 176 4.22 -8.14 -8.73
N ASP A 177 3.88 -9.33 -9.19
CA ASP A 177 3.19 -10.31 -8.35
C ASP A 177 4.18 -10.86 -7.30
N VAL A 178 3.70 -11.00 -6.07
CA VAL A 178 4.43 -11.64 -4.99
C VAL A 178 4.10 -13.14 -5.02
N PRO A 179 5.10 -14.04 -4.99
CA PRO A 179 4.82 -15.48 -4.99
C PRO A 179 4.01 -15.90 -3.75
N MET A 180 2.81 -16.45 -4.00
CA MET A 180 1.84 -16.86 -2.97
C MET A 180 1.56 -18.38 -2.94
N GLU A 181 2.20 -19.16 -3.81
CA GLU A 181 1.99 -20.60 -3.86
C GLU A 181 2.44 -21.27 -2.56
N GLY A 182 1.57 -22.09 -1.96
CA GLY A 182 1.82 -22.76 -0.68
C GLY A 182 1.72 -21.85 0.56
N CYS A 183 1.33 -20.59 0.40
CA CYS A 183 1.13 -19.66 1.51
C CYS A 183 -0.21 -19.90 2.21
N GLY A 184 -0.29 -19.63 3.52
CA GLY A 184 -1.51 -19.81 4.34
C GLY A 184 -1.65 -21.17 5.02
N ALA A 185 -1.00 -22.22 4.54
CA ALA A 185 -1.08 -23.57 5.12
C ALA A 185 -0.48 -23.70 6.54
N LYS A 186 0.49 -22.83 6.90
CA LYS A 186 1.06 -22.78 8.27
C LYS A 186 0.37 -21.76 9.20
N GLY A 187 -0.30 -20.75 8.66
CA GLY A 187 -0.92 -19.66 9.45
C GLY A 187 -2.21 -20.09 10.15
N ALA A 188 -3.01 -20.93 9.50
CA ALA A 188 -4.21 -21.51 10.10
C ALA A 188 -3.89 -22.45 11.28
N ALA A 189 -2.74 -23.12 11.25
CA ALA A 189 -2.30 -24.00 12.33
C ALA A 189 -1.79 -23.21 13.57
N ALA A 190 -1.18 -22.04 13.38
CA ALA A 190 -0.73 -21.21 14.50
C ALA A 190 -1.90 -20.47 15.19
N ALA A 191 -2.86 -19.95 14.41
CA ALA A 191 -4.05 -19.31 14.96
C ALA A 191 -4.99 -20.29 15.71
N ALA A 192 -4.97 -21.58 15.37
CA ALA A 192 -5.73 -22.60 16.08
C ALA A 192 -5.12 -23.00 17.44
N ILE A 193 -3.81 -22.76 17.64
CA ILE A 193 -3.12 -23.13 18.88
C ILE A 193 -3.30 -22.05 19.97
N GLU A 194 -3.49 -20.78 19.60
CA GLU A 194 -3.72 -19.69 20.58
C GLU A 194 -5.15 -19.63 21.14
N ILE A 195 -6.10 -20.40 20.59
CA ILE A 195 -7.50 -20.44 21.08
C ILE A 195 -7.74 -21.57 22.10
N GLN A 196 -6.72 -22.36 22.44
CA GLN A 196 -6.82 -23.47 23.41
C GLN A 196 -6.05 -23.27 24.73
N VAL A 197 -5.79 -22.03 25.15
CA VAL A 197 -5.23 -21.75 26.49
C VAL A 197 -6.18 -20.87 27.30
#